data_AF-A0A8E1QVT4-F1
#
_entry.id   AF-A0A8E1QVT4-F1
#
_cell.length_a   1.000
_cell.length_b   1.000
_cell.length_c   1.000
_cell.angle_alpha   90.00
_cell.angle_beta   90.00
_cell.angle_gamma   90.00
#
_symmetry.space_group_name_H-M   'P 1'
#
loop_
_entity.id
_entity.type
_entity.pdbx_description
1 polymer ?
#
loop_
_entity_poly.entity_id
_entity_poly.type
_entity_poly.pdbx_seq_one_letter_code
_entity_poly.pdbx_strand_id
1 'polypeptide(L)'
;VRHIYIRDKSELAKFRGSKYLQSNINSTYKETEIFLKKGILVLFSGTSCQIAGLKHFLRKDYDNLITIDCICHGVPSPKVWQLYLKELVGRIENIKSISFRDKKTGWKNYSFTINLKDGTTITHLASKNVYMHGFLSNLYLRPSCEKCPSKSGRSGCDITLADYWGVNILNPDMDDDKGTSLILAYTEKGKNILKELKCKSKLISFEDAKKMNGGFKDCAIPHKKRKLFFEQFNILEFSILVSKCLHLSFRERLALKFYRIKKKLQYYL
;
A
#
# COMPACT_ATOMS: atom_id res chain seq x y z
N VAL A 1 -11.60 5.87 -4.34
CA VAL A 1 -10.31 6.41 -4.83
C VAL A 1 -10.31 6.34 -6.34
N ARG A 2 -9.83 7.38 -7.02
CA ARG A 2 -9.79 7.44 -8.48
C ARG A 2 -8.47 8.03 -8.95
N HIS A 3 -7.97 7.56 -10.10
CA HIS A 3 -6.88 8.20 -10.82
C HIS A 3 -7.38 9.49 -11.45
N ILE A 4 -6.55 10.53 -11.36
CA ILE A 4 -6.70 11.85 -11.99
C ILE A 4 -5.31 12.32 -12.41
N TYR A 5 -5.23 13.37 -13.21
CA TYR A 5 -3.98 14.09 -13.45
C TYR A 5 -4.03 15.49 -12.83
N ILE A 6 -2.85 16.09 -12.66
CA ILE A 6 -2.66 17.50 -12.32
C ILE A 6 -1.61 18.06 -13.27
N ARG A 7 -1.55 19.38 -13.40
CA ARG A 7 -0.46 20.06 -14.13
C ARG A 7 0.33 21.02 -13.26
N ASP A 8 -0.24 21.40 -12.11
CA ASP A 8 0.37 22.32 -11.18
C ASP A 8 0.96 21.59 -9.96
N LYS A 9 2.17 21.98 -9.56
CA LYS A 9 2.88 21.41 -8.41
C LYS A 9 2.11 21.59 -7.09
N SER A 10 1.35 22.67 -6.95
CA SER A 10 0.51 22.95 -5.77
C SER A 10 -0.53 21.87 -5.51
N GLU A 11 -0.96 21.15 -6.56
CA GLU A 11 -1.97 20.10 -6.47
C GLU A 11 -1.40 18.73 -6.06
N LEU A 12 -0.06 18.56 -5.99
CA LEU A 12 0.58 17.28 -5.65
C LEU A 12 0.09 16.68 -4.32
N ALA A 13 -0.33 17.54 -3.38
CA ALA A 13 -0.87 17.12 -2.10
C ALA A 13 -2.09 16.16 -2.26
N LYS A 14 -2.86 16.29 -3.35
CA LYS A 14 -4.02 15.43 -3.65
C LYS A 14 -3.64 13.95 -3.82
N PHE A 15 -2.40 13.66 -4.20
CA PHE A 15 -1.91 12.29 -4.39
C PHE A 15 -1.29 11.67 -3.14
N ARG A 16 -0.93 12.47 -2.13
CA ARG A 16 -0.19 12.02 -0.95
C ARG A 16 -1.00 11.11 -0.04
N GLY A 17 -0.30 10.28 0.73
CA GLY A 17 -0.87 9.33 1.68
C GLY A 17 -1.25 7.99 1.05
N SER A 18 -1.18 6.93 1.86
CA SER A 18 -1.56 5.57 1.46
C SER A 18 -3.08 5.44 1.34
N LYS A 19 -3.56 4.66 0.36
CA LYS A 19 -4.97 4.26 0.24
C LYS A 19 -5.03 2.75 0.05
N TYR A 20 -5.52 2.03 1.06
CA TYR A 20 -5.63 0.56 0.99
C TYR A 20 -6.95 0.14 0.35
N LEU A 21 -7.19 0.67 -0.85
CA LEU A 21 -8.41 0.53 -1.63
C LEU A 21 -8.01 0.44 -3.10
N GLN A 22 -8.81 -0.26 -3.88
CA GLN A 22 -8.66 -0.21 -5.33
C GLN A 22 -8.98 1.21 -5.82
N SER A 23 -8.10 1.78 -6.63
CA SER A 23 -8.40 3.00 -7.39
C SER A 23 -9.01 2.65 -8.75
N ASN A 24 -9.94 3.49 -9.20
CA ASN A 24 -10.47 3.41 -10.56
C ASN A 24 -9.55 4.17 -11.53
N ILE A 25 -9.11 3.51 -12.60
CA ILE A 25 -8.27 4.09 -13.67
C ILE A 25 -9.01 5.16 -14.47
N ASN A 26 -10.33 5.05 -14.63
CA ASN A 26 -11.14 5.94 -15.47
C ASN A 26 -10.52 6.13 -16.88
N SER A 27 -10.49 7.37 -17.38
CA SER A 27 -9.93 7.78 -18.67
C SER A 27 -8.42 8.02 -18.64
N THR A 28 -7.74 7.85 -17.51
CA THR A 28 -6.36 8.32 -17.35
C THR A 28 -5.34 7.66 -18.28
N TYR A 29 -5.58 6.43 -18.73
CA TYR A 29 -4.75 5.81 -19.78
C TYR A 29 -4.89 6.51 -21.13
N LYS A 30 -6.12 6.84 -21.54
CA LYS A 30 -6.40 7.59 -22.78
C LYS A 30 -5.83 9.00 -22.70
N GLU A 31 -6.02 9.68 -21.56
CA GLU A 31 -5.45 11.01 -21.31
C GLU A 31 -3.92 11.00 -21.38
N THR A 32 -3.29 9.98 -20.79
CA THR A 32 -1.84 9.76 -20.86
C THR A 32 -1.39 9.63 -22.31
N GLU A 33 -2.02 8.77 -23.11
CA GLU A 33 -1.68 8.61 -24.53
C GLU A 33 -1.82 9.92 -25.31
N ILE A 34 -2.90 10.68 -25.08
CA ILE A 34 -3.12 11.99 -25.72
C ILE A 34 -1.98 12.95 -25.40
N PHE A 35 -1.53 13.03 -24.14
CA PHE A 35 -0.42 13.89 -23.75
C PHE A 35 0.90 13.42 -24.35
N LEU A 36 1.15 12.11 -24.34
CA LEU A 36 2.36 11.53 -24.90
C LEU A 36 2.48 11.80 -26.40
N LYS A 37 1.39 11.65 -27.16
CA LYS A 37 1.34 11.95 -28.61
C LYS A 37 1.54 13.43 -28.93
N LYS A 38 1.29 14.33 -27.97
CA LYS A 38 1.57 15.77 -28.08
C LYS A 38 3.00 16.14 -27.67
N GLY A 39 3.87 15.15 -27.40
CA GLY A 39 5.24 15.39 -26.95
C GLY A 39 5.34 15.88 -25.50
N ILE A 40 4.25 15.83 -24.73
CA ILE A 40 4.26 16.27 -23.33
C ILE A 40 4.92 15.19 -22.46
N LEU A 41 5.82 15.59 -21.56
CA LEU A 41 6.39 14.70 -20.55
C LEU A 41 5.31 14.29 -19.54
N VAL A 42 5.12 12.99 -19.35
CA VAL A 42 4.13 12.43 -18.42
C VAL A 42 4.83 11.55 -17.37
N LEU A 43 4.55 11.83 -16.09
CA LEU A 43 4.81 10.91 -14.99
C LEU A 43 3.49 10.20 -14.62
N PHE A 44 3.45 8.89 -14.78
CA PHE A 44 2.30 8.08 -14.39
C PHE A 44 2.64 7.22 -13.17
N SER A 45 1.86 7.37 -12.09
CA SER A 45 2.01 6.58 -10.87
C SER A 45 0.81 5.66 -10.59
N GLY A 46 1.06 4.42 -10.17
CA GLY A 46 0.01 3.47 -9.81
C GLY A 46 0.53 2.25 -9.07
N THR A 47 -0.32 1.27 -8.79
CA THR A 47 0.16 -0.05 -8.35
C THR A 47 0.81 -0.80 -9.51
N SER A 48 1.65 -1.80 -9.24
CA SER A 48 2.37 -2.54 -10.28
C SER A 48 1.48 -3.07 -11.42
N CYS A 49 0.29 -3.60 -11.11
CA CYS A 49 -0.66 -4.04 -12.14
C CYS A 49 -1.28 -2.90 -12.96
N GLN A 50 -1.35 -1.69 -12.42
CA GLN A 50 -1.83 -0.51 -13.14
C GLN A 50 -0.76 0.05 -14.08
N ILE A 51 0.52 -0.05 -13.72
CA ILE A 51 1.60 0.29 -14.65
C ILE A 51 1.68 -0.73 -15.78
N ALA A 52 1.62 -2.04 -15.46
CA ALA A 52 1.54 -3.07 -16.50
C ALA A 52 0.33 -2.85 -17.43
N GLY A 53 -0.83 -2.53 -16.86
CA GLY A 53 -2.04 -2.19 -17.63
C GLY A 53 -1.85 -0.99 -18.56
N LEU A 54 -1.20 0.09 -18.09
CA LEU A 54 -0.89 1.25 -18.93
C LEU A 54 0.02 0.86 -20.10
N LYS A 55 1.08 0.10 -19.85
CA LYS A 55 2.02 -0.32 -20.90
C LYS A 55 1.34 -1.19 -21.96
N HIS A 56 0.51 -2.15 -21.54
CA HIS A 56 -0.29 -2.95 -22.47
C HIS A 56 -1.32 -2.13 -23.26
N PHE A 57 -1.89 -1.08 -22.65
CA PHE A 57 -2.78 -0.16 -23.35
C PHE A 57 -2.03 0.67 -24.41
N LEU A 58 -0.86 1.19 -24.09
CA LEU A 58 -0.06 2.05 -24.97
C LEU A 58 0.59 1.29 -26.14
N ARG A 59 0.87 -0.01 -25.96
CA ARG A 59 1.41 -0.94 -26.99
C ARG A 59 2.75 -0.54 -27.63
N LYS A 60 3.42 0.47 -27.09
CA LYS A 60 4.79 0.87 -27.44
C LYS A 60 5.39 1.67 -26.29
N ASP A 61 6.71 1.77 -26.29
CA ASP A 61 7.41 2.67 -25.38
C ASP A 61 7.36 4.12 -25.87
N TYR A 62 7.44 5.03 -24.91
CA TYR A 62 7.47 6.47 -25.11
C TYR A 62 8.64 7.06 -24.32
N ASP A 63 9.49 7.85 -24.97
CA ASP A 63 10.64 8.49 -24.31
C ASP A 63 10.18 9.53 -23.29
N ASN A 64 9.07 10.21 -23.58
CA ASN A 64 8.41 11.20 -22.73
C ASN A 64 7.45 10.58 -21.68
N LEU A 65 7.57 9.29 -21.37
CA LEU A 65 6.84 8.62 -20.29
C LEU A 65 7.79 8.16 -19.18
N ILE A 66 7.47 8.55 -17.94
CA ILE A 66 8.08 8.04 -16.71
C ILE A 66 7.01 7.28 -15.94
N THR A 67 7.31 6.04 -15.54
CA THR A 67 6.39 5.19 -14.80
C THR A 67 6.91 4.88 -13.41
N ILE A 68 6.07 5.14 -12.40
CA ILE A 68 6.37 4.86 -11.00
C ILE A 68 5.32 3.90 -10.46
N ASP A 69 5.76 2.76 -9.90
CA ASP A 69 4.88 1.94 -9.09
C ASP A 69 5.27 1.94 -7.61
N CYS A 70 4.47 1.24 -6.80
CA CYS A 70 4.81 0.98 -5.42
C CYS A 70 4.67 -0.49 -5.08
N ILE A 71 5.47 -0.95 -4.11
CA ILE A 71 5.31 -2.28 -3.52
C ILE A 71 3.89 -2.38 -2.94
N CYS A 72 3.12 -3.30 -3.51
CA CYS A 72 1.70 -3.43 -3.24
C CYS A 72 1.42 -4.74 -2.49
N HIS A 73 0.80 -4.63 -1.31
CA HIS A 73 0.30 -5.78 -0.56
C HIS A 73 -0.84 -6.48 -1.32
N GLY A 74 -1.83 -5.68 -1.72
CA GLY A 74 -3.05 -6.09 -2.38
C GLY A 74 -4.14 -5.06 -2.12
N VAL A 75 -5.32 -5.25 -2.72
CA VAL A 75 -6.48 -4.39 -2.47
C VAL A 75 -7.68 -5.22 -2.02
N PRO A 76 -8.49 -4.71 -1.09
CA PRO A 76 -9.69 -5.39 -0.64
C PRO A 76 -10.90 -5.11 -1.54
N SER A 77 -12.01 -5.79 -1.27
CA SER A 77 -13.30 -5.47 -1.89
C SER A 77 -13.79 -4.08 -1.46
N PRO A 78 -14.26 -3.22 -2.38
CA PRO A 78 -14.88 -1.93 -2.03
C PRO A 78 -16.08 -2.07 -1.09
N LYS A 79 -16.84 -3.17 -1.19
CA LYS A 79 -17.99 -3.43 -0.31
C LYS A 79 -17.56 -3.67 1.13
N VAL A 80 -16.42 -4.36 1.34
CA VAL A 80 -15.87 -4.60 2.69
C VAL A 80 -15.48 -3.27 3.35
N TRP A 81 -14.88 -2.37 2.58
CA TRP A 81 -14.57 -1.02 3.06
C TRP A 81 -15.82 -0.21 3.43
N GLN A 82 -16.88 -0.29 2.61
CA GLN A 82 -18.14 0.39 2.90
C GLN A 82 -18.80 -0.14 4.17
N LEU A 83 -18.78 -1.46 4.42
CA LEU A 83 -19.32 -2.05 5.65
C LEU A 83 -18.57 -1.54 6.89
N TYR A 84 -17.24 -1.53 6.84
CA TYR A 84 -16.42 -0.98 7.92
C TYR A 84 -16.73 0.50 8.21
N LEU A 85 -16.81 1.33 7.17
CA LEU A 85 -17.13 2.75 7.36
C LEU A 85 -18.56 2.95 7.89
N LYS A 86 -19.54 2.19 7.39
CA LYS A 86 -20.92 2.27 7.86
C LYS A 86 -21.02 1.90 9.34
N GLU A 87 -20.32 0.86 9.78
CA GLU A 87 -20.28 0.50 11.20
C GLU A 87 -19.57 1.56 12.04
N LEU A 88 -18.45 2.13 11.57
CA LEU A 88 -17.65 3.06 12.34
C LEU A 88 -18.28 4.45 12.48
N VAL A 89 -18.92 4.97 11.43
CA VAL A 89 -19.43 6.36 11.40
C VAL A 89 -20.93 6.47 11.15
N GLY A 90 -21.63 5.36 10.87
CA GLY A 90 -23.04 5.34 10.48
C GLY A 90 -23.29 5.89 9.08
N ARG A 91 -23.02 7.20 8.89
CA ARG A 91 -23.24 7.98 7.68
C ARG A 91 -21.91 8.34 7.00
N ILE A 92 -21.59 7.63 5.92
CA ILE A 92 -20.31 7.76 5.20
C ILE A 92 -20.15 9.17 4.59
N GLU A 93 -21.26 9.82 4.23
CA GLU A 93 -21.32 11.18 3.71
C GLU A 93 -20.82 12.24 4.71
N ASN A 94 -20.76 11.92 6.01
CA ASN A 94 -20.21 12.80 7.03
C ASN A 94 -18.68 12.80 7.08
N ILE A 95 -18.03 11.90 6.35
CA ILE A 95 -16.56 11.84 6.31
C ILE A 95 -16.01 13.00 5.48
N LYS A 96 -15.12 13.79 6.10
CA LYS A 96 -14.35 14.85 5.44
C LYS A 96 -13.04 14.32 4.84
N SER A 97 -12.30 13.49 5.58
CA SER A 97 -11.03 12.93 5.12
C SER A 97 -10.64 11.66 5.87
N ILE A 98 -9.85 10.81 5.23
CA ILE A 98 -9.32 9.57 5.82
C ILE A 98 -7.81 9.51 5.60
N SER A 99 -7.07 9.24 6.67
CA SER A 99 -5.64 8.92 6.62
C SER A 99 -5.42 7.50 7.11
N PHE A 100 -4.94 6.63 6.22
CA PHE A 100 -4.56 5.25 6.60
C PHE A 100 -3.24 5.17 7.37
N ARG A 101 -2.43 6.24 7.29
CA ARG A 101 -1.12 6.35 7.92
C ARG A 101 -0.89 7.75 8.45
N ASP A 102 -1.67 8.13 9.46
CA ASP A 102 -1.38 9.31 10.26
C ASP A 102 -0.15 9.03 11.13
N LYS A 103 0.91 9.82 10.93
CA LYS A 103 2.21 9.64 11.60
C LYS A 103 2.37 10.52 12.84
N LYS A 104 1.30 11.15 13.36
CA LYS A 104 1.36 11.91 14.63
C LYS A 104 1.87 11.08 15.82
N THR A 105 1.65 9.76 15.77
CA THR A 105 2.12 8.78 16.77
C THR A 105 3.41 8.05 16.33
N GLY A 106 4.15 8.60 15.37
CA GLY A 106 5.33 7.98 14.76
C GLY A 106 5.00 7.10 13.54
N TRP A 107 6.01 6.76 12.73
CA TRP A 107 5.86 5.89 11.56
C TRP A 107 5.72 4.42 11.96
N LYS A 108 6.42 3.95 13.01
CA LYS A 108 6.31 2.57 13.50
C LYS A 108 4.93 2.27 14.12
N ASN A 109 4.36 3.26 14.81
CA ASN A 109 3.06 3.17 15.48
C ASN A 109 2.01 4.09 14.85
N TYR A 110 2.02 4.19 13.52
CA TYR A 110 1.09 5.04 12.78
C TYR A 110 -0.38 4.71 13.12
N SER A 111 -1.22 5.73 12.99
CA SER A 111 -2.65 5.67 13.26
C SER A 111 -3.47 5.67 11.97
N PHE A 112 -4.65 5.09 12.05
CA PHE A 112 -5.75 5.28 11.12
C PHE A 112 -6.63 6.41 11.66
N THR A 113 -6.85 7.46 10.88
CA THR A 113 -7.58 8.65 11.29
C THR A 113 -8.70 8.98 10.31
N ILE A 114 -9.90 9.26 10.81
CA ILE A 114 -11.03 9.82 10.07
C ILE A 114 -11.37 11.17 10.68
N ASN A 115 -11.44 12.21 9.84
CA ASN A 115 -12.02 13.50 10.23
C ASN A 115 -13.42 13.59 9.64
N LEU A 116 -14.40 13.95 10.46
CA LEU A 116 -15.78 14.18 10.07
C LEU A 116 -16.03 15.66 9.74
N LYS A 117 -17.15 15.94 9.10
CA LYS A 117 -17.56 17.31 8.71
C LYS A 117 -17.94 18.19 9.90
N ASP A 118 -18.42 17.59 10.99
CA ASP A 118 -18.77 18.29 12.24
C ASP A 118 -17.55 18.64 13.11
N GLY A 119 -16.33 18.31 12.69
CA GLY A 119 -15.09 18.53 13.43
C GLY A 119 -14.64 17.34 14.27
N THR A 120 -15.47 16.31 14.44
CA THR A 120 -15.11 15.09 15.17
C THR A 120 -13.97 14.34 14.49
N THR A 121 -13.01 13.86 15.27
CA THR A 121 -11.86 13.07 14.78
C THR A 121 -11.83 11.70 15.45
N ILE A 122 -11.85 10.64 14.65
CA ILE A 122 -11.75 9.25 15.11
C ILE A 122 -10.34 8.74 14.77
N THR A 123 -9.57 8.36 15.79
CA THR A 123 -8.18 7.91 15.63
C THR A 123 -7.97 6.58 16.33
N HIS A 124 -7.52 5.57 15.59
CA HIS A 124 -7.10 4.28 16.14
C HIS A 124 -5.66 4.00 15.71
N LEU A 125 -4.82 3.51 16.63
CA LEU A 125 -3.55 2.89 16.22
C LEU A 125 -3.83 1.83 15.15
N ALA A 126 -3.00 1.75 14.10
CA ALA A 126 -3.21 0.77 13.04
C ALA A 126 -3.20 -0.66 13.58
N SER A 127 -2.42 -0.92 14.64
CA SER A 127 -2.37 -2.18 15.38
C SER A 127 -3.60 -2.48 16.25
N LYS A 128 -4.55 -1.56 16.35
CA LYS A 128 -5.85 -1.74 17.04
C LYS A 128 -7.03 -1.58 16.08
N ASN A 129 -6.79 -1.16 14.85
CA ASN A 129 -7.83 -0.89 13.88
C ASN A 129 -8.31 -2.19 13.20
N VAL A 130 -9.59 -2.54 13.38
CA VAL A 130 -10.16 -3.81 12.91
C VAL A 130 -10.09 -4.00 11.39
N TYR A 131 -10.22 -2.91 10.61
CA TYR A 131 -10.00 -2.96 9.17
C TYR A 131 -8.53 -3.22 8.84
N MET A 132 -7.60 -2.54 9.48
CA MET A 132 -6.18 -2.80 9.25
C MET A 132 -5.78 -4.23 9.61
N HIS A 133 -6.31 -4.81 10.68
CA HIS A 133 -6.10 -6.22 11.04
C HIS A 133 -6.56 -7.16 9.95
N GLY A 134 -7.81 -7.06 9.50
CA GLY A 134 -8.34 -7.92 8.44
C GLY A 134 -7.56 -7.79 7.12
N PHE A 135 -7.19 -6.57 6.75
CA PHE A 135 -6.41 -6.30 5.54
C PHE A 135 -5.01 -6.92 5.60
N LEU A 136 -4.27 -6.70 6.70
CA LEU A 136 -2.91 -7.22 6.88
C LEU A 136 -2.88 -8.74 7.12
N SER A 137 -3.99 -9.34 7.57
CA SER A 137 -4.16 -10.79 7.65
C SER A 137 -4.59 -11.46 6.35
N ASN A 138 -4.68 -10.71 5.23
CA ASN A 138 -5.15 -11.21 3.93
C ASN A 138 -6.58 -11.78 3.96
N LEU A 139 -7.44 -11.31 4.88
CA LEU A 139 -8.76 -11.90 5.10
C LEU A 139 -9.72 -11.68 3.93
N TYR A 140 -9.61 -10.54 3.28
CA TYR A 140 -10.55 -10.08 2.25
C TYR A 140 -9.86 -9.36 1.10
N LEU A 141 -8.62 -9.73 0.80
CA LEU A 141 -7.96 -9.32 -0.43
C LEU A 141 -8.68 -9.89 -1.66
N ARG A 142 -8.57 -9.19 -2.79
CA ARG A 142 -9.08 -9.68 -4.07
C ARG A 142 -8.31 -10.93 -4.51
N PRO A 143 -8.98 -11.95 -5.07
CA PRO A 143 -8.32 -13.15 -5.59
C PRO A 143 -7.21 -12.86 -6.62
N SER A 144 -7.39 -11.82 -7.45
CA SER A 144 -6.36 -11.40 -8.41
C SER A 144 -5.06 -10.92 -7.76
N CYS A 145 -5.10 -10.47 -6.49
CA CYS A 145 -3.91 -10.10 -5.73
C CYS A 145 -3.15 -11.31 -5.17
N GLU A 146 -3.80 -12.48 -5.07
CA GLU A 146 -3.19 -13.73 -4.59
C GLU A 146 -2.25 -14.31 -5.65
N LYS A 147 -2.52 -14.07 -6.94
CA LYS A 147 -1.71 -14.53 -8.09
C LYS A 147 -1.38 -13.38 -9.05
N CYS A 148 -0.94 -12.24 -8.51
CA CYS A 148 -0.71 -11.05 -9.33
C CYS A 148 0.53 -11.20 -10.23
N PRO A 149 0.40 -11.14 -11.57
CA PRO A 149 1.54 -11.32 -12.48
C PRO A 149 2.53 -10.16 -12.41
N SER A 150 2.07 -8.95 -12.03
CA SER A 150 2.86 -7.73 -12.07
C SER A 150 3.67 -7.45 -10.79
N LYS A 151 3.60 -8.31 -9.76
CA LYS A 151 4.38 -8.14 -8.52
C LYS A 151 5.88 -8.40 -8.74
N SER A 152 6.69 -8.05 -7.74
CA SER A 152 8.12 -8.39 -7.70
C SER A 152 8.93 -7.82 -8.87
N GLY A 153 8.69 -6.55 -9.22
CA GLY A 153 9.40 -5.87 -10.32
C GLY A 153 8.92 -6.25 -11.72
N ARG A 154 7.84 -7.05 -11.85
CA ARG A 154 7.30 -7.50 -13.15
C ARG A 154 6.31 -6.52 -13.79
N SER A 155 6.20 -5.28 -13.29
CA SER A 155 5.36 -4.25 -13.91
C SER A 155 5.98 -3.62 -15.16
N GLY A 156 7.30 -3.74 -15.31
CA GLY A 156 8.07 -3.03 -16.33
C GLY A 156 8.16 -1.52 -16.07
N CYS A 157 7.94 -1.06 -14.82
CA CYS A 157 8.06 0.35 -14.46
C CYS A 157 9.51 0.84 -14.48
N ASP A 158 9.70 2.17 -14.48
CA ASP A 158 11.02 2.78 -14.36
C ASP A 158 11.52 2.78 -12.92
N ILE A 159 10.61 3.07 -11.97
CA ILE A 159 10.90 3.21 -10.54
C ILE A 159 9.82 2.51 -9.71
N THR A 160 10.23 1.74 -8.70
CA THR A 160 9.34 1.24 -7.63
C THR A 160 9.64 1.94 -6.31
N LEU A 161 8.60 2.40 -5.62
CA LEU A 161 8.66 2.98 -4.28
C LEU A 161 8.16 2.01 -3.21
N ALA A 162 8.77 2.03 -2.02
CA ALA A 162 8.32 1.25 -0.88
C ALA A 162 8.63 1.91 0.46
N ASP A 163 7.92 1.49 1.50
CA ASP A 163 8.36 1.65 2.88
C ASP A 163 9.61 0.77 3.10
N TYR A 164 10.71 1.30 3.66
CA TYR A 164 11.90 0.50 3.97
C TYR A 164 11.75 -0.20 5.34
N TRP A 165 10.99 -1.30 5.38
CA TRP A 165 10.83 -2.08 6.60
C TRP A 165 12.18 -2.68 7.03
N GLY A 166 12.53 -2.55 8.31
CA GLY A 166 13.81 -3.02 8.85
C GLY A 166 14.94 -2.01 8.82
N VAL A 167 14.69 -0.77 8.37
CA VAL A 167 15.67 0.33 8.39
C VAL A 167 16.30 0.51 9.78
N ASN A 168 15.53 0.35 10.84
CA ASN A 168 15.99 0.46 12.24
C ASN A 168 17.05 -0.59 12.65
N ILE A 169 17.15 -1.68 11.90
CA ILE A 169 18.11 -2.77 12.13
C ILE A 169 19.27 -2.66 11.13
N LEU A 170 18.95 -2.50 9.85
CA LEU A 170 19.93 -2.57 8.76
C LEU A 170 20.67 -1.24 8.56
N ASN A 171 19.99 -0.11 8.77
CA ASN A 171 20.51 1.24 8.57
C ASN A 171 19.95 2.22 9.62
N PRO A 172 20.29 2.04 10.92
CA PRO A 172 19.72 2.83 12.01
C PRO A 172 20.02 4.34 11.88
N ASP A 173 21.10 4.71 11.18
CA ASP A 173 21.45 6.10 10.82
C ASP A 173 20.44 6.79 9.89
N MET A 174 19.55 6.00 9.29
CA MET A 174 18.48 6.43 8.38
C MET A 174 17.08 6.30 9.01
N ASP A 175 16.96 5.94 10.29
CA ASP A 175 15.67 5.77 10.98
C ASP A 175 15.41 6.92 11.98
N ASP A 176 14.53 7.83 11.60
CA ASP A 176 14.08 8.96 12.44
C ASP A 176 12.63 8.78 12.94
N ASP A 177 12.05 7.59 12.76
CA ASP A 177 10.64 7.26 12.99
C ASP A 177 9.63 8.18 12.26
N LYS A 178 10.06 8.96 11.27
CA LYS A 178 9.17 9.67 10.31
C LYS A 178 8.97 8.84 9.04
N GLY A 179 9.81 7.83 8.86
CA GLY A 179 9.69 6.76 7.87
C GLY A 179 10.65 6.96 6.70
N THR A 180 11.34 5.88 6.34
CA THR A 180 12.38 5.86 5.30
C THR A 180 11.84 5.16 4.07
N SER A 181 11.98 5.80 2.92
CA SER A 181 11.56 5.22 1.64
C SER A 181 12.67 4.34 1.07
N LEU A 182 12.28 3.17 0.56
CA LEU A 182 13.10 2.35 -0.33
C LEU A 182 12.71 2.70 -1.77
N ILE A 183 13.72 2.90 -2.62
CA ILE A 183 13.51 3.20 -4.04
C ILE A 183 14.33 2.22 -4.88
N LEU A 184 13.68 1.61 -5.87
CA LEU A 184 14.31 0.73 -6.85
C LEU A 184 14.21 1.41 -8.21
N ALA A 185 15.32 1.52 -8.93
CA ALA A 185 15.33 1.99 -10.31
C ALA A 185 15.71 0.84 -11.24
N TYR A 186 14.89 0.61 -12.27
CA TYR A 186 15.08 -0.49 -13.21
C TYR A 186 15.66 -0.02 -14.55
N THR A 187 15.25 1.17 -15.01
CA THR A 187 15.66 1.71 -16.31
C THR A 187 16.69 2.82 -16.15
N GLU A 188 17.41 3.16 -17.22
CA GLU A 188 18.32 4.31 -17.22
C GLU A 188 17.58 5.63 -16.94
N LYS A 189 16.32 5.77 -17.41
CA LYS A 189 15.44 6.89 -17.04
C LYS A 189 15.27 6.99 -15.52
N GLY A 190 14.93 5.87 -14.87
CA GLY A 190 14.78 5.82 -13.42
C GLY A 190 16.08 6.14 -12.68
N LYS A 191 17.21 5.59 -13.13
CA LYS A 191 18.53 5.84 -12.53
C LYS A 191 18.96 7.30 -12.65
N ASN A 192 18.74 7.93 -13.81
CA ASN A 192 19.08 9.34 -14.01
C ASN A 192 18.24 10.25 -13.11
N ILE A 193 16.94 9.99 -12.99
CA ILE A 193 16.07 10.72 -12.04
C ILE A 193 16.64 10.62 -10.62
N LEU A 194 17.05 9.43 -10.16
CA LEU A 194 17.60 9.26 -8.82
C LEU A 194 18.89 10.04 -8.59
N LYS A 195 19.76 10.16 -9.60
CA LYS A 195 21.02 10.95 -9.50
C LYS A 195 20.74 12.44 -9.31
N GLU A 196 19.62 12.93 -9.83
CA GLU A 196 19.23 14.34 -9.73
C GLU A 196 18.51 14.67 -8.40
N LEU A 197 18.05 13.65 -7.65
CA LEU A 197 17.36 13.86 -6.39
C LEU A 197 18.31 14.38 -5.31
N LYS A 198 18.06 15.61 -4.87
CA LYS A 198 18.76 16.23 -3.73
C LYS A 198 18.12 15.78 -2.41
N CYS A 199 18.45 14.58 -1.95
CA CYS A 199 18.00 14.04 -0.66
C CYS A 199 19.08 13.23 0.05
N LYS A 200 18.97 13.10 1.38
CA LYS A 200 19.79 12.14 2.14
C LYS A 200 19.42 10.73 1.68
N SER A 201 20.34 10.06 1.00
CA SER A 201 20.16 8.72 0.44
C SER A 201 21.35 7.83 0.74
N LYS A 202 21.11 6.53 0.82
CA LYS A 202 22.13 5.49 1.01
C LYS A 202 21.86 4.37 0.03
N LEU A 203 22.88 4.00 -0.76
CA LEU A 203 22.79 2.83 -1.64
C LEU A 203 22.88 1.56 -0.79
N ILE A 204 22.02 0.59 -1.08
CA ILE A 204 21.97 -0.71 -0.39
C ILE A 204 21.86 -1.84 -1.42
N SER A 205 22.21 -3.06 -1.02
CA SER A 205 22.01 -4.25 -1.85
C SER A 205 20.51 -4.58 -1.99
N PHE A 206 20.16 -5.28 -3.07
CA PHE A 206 18.77 -5.73 -3.28
C PHE A 206 18.37 -6.81 -2.26
N GLU A 207 19.34 -7.62 -1.83
CA GLU A 207 19.20 -8.66 -0.81
C GLU A 207 18.79 -8.05 0.55
N ASP A 208 19.49 -6.98 0.97
CA ASP A 208 19.15 -6.24 2.20
C ASP A 208 17.77 -5.60 2.08
N ALA A 209 17.49 -4.98 0.92
CA ALA A 209 16.19 -4.39 0.63
C ALA A 209 15.06 -5.41 0.76
N LYS A 210 15.27 -6.68 0.39
CA LYS A 210 14.26 -7.74 0.47
C LYS A 210 14.10 -8.37 1.85
N LYS A 211 15.18 -8.48 2.62
CA LYS A 211 15.25 -9.27 3.87
C LYS A 211 14.10 -9.01 4.83
N MET A 212 13.69 -7.76 4.98
CA MET A 212 12.65 -7.32 5.91
C MET A 212 11.38 -6.77 5.24
N ASN A 213 11.37 -6.67 3.91
CA ASN A 213 10.24 -6.15 3.14
C ASN A 213 9.36 -7.28 2.59
N GLY A 214 8.38 -7.70 3.40
CA GLY A 214 7.43 -8.76 3.01
C GLY A 214 6.62 -8.47 1.73
N GLY A 215 6.55 -7.21 1.30
CA GLY A 215 5.87 -6.81 0.07
C GLY A 215 6.55 -7.30 -1.22
N PHE A 216 7.80 -7.76 -1.16
CA PHE A 216 8.46 -8.43 -2.29
C PHE A 216 8.01 -9.87 -2.52
N LYS A 217 7.14 -10.42 -1.68
CA LYS A 217 6.58 -11.76 -1.90
C LYS A 217 5.70 -11.77 -3.14
N ASP A 218 5.90 -12.77 -4.00
CA ASP A 218 5.18 -12.92 -5.27
C ASP A 218 3.66 -13.01 -5.11
N CYS A 219 3.20 -13.65 -4.02
CA CYS A 219 1.81 -13.98 -3.80
C CYS A 219 1.38 -13.63 -2.38
N ALA A 220 0.18 -13.06 -2.24
CA ALA A 220 -0.49 -12.99 -0.95
C ALA A 220 -1.19 -14.32 -0.70
N ILE A 221 -0.87 -14.99 0.42
CA ILE A 221 -1.56 -16.22 0.82
C ILE A 221 -2.90 -15.81 1.45
N PRO A 222 -4.05 -16.25 0.91
CA PRO A 222 -5.36 -15.91 1.49
C PRO A 222 -5.48 -16.46 2.90
N HIS A 223 -6.20 -15.73 3.75
CA HIS A 223 -6.50 -16.22 5.10
C HIS A 223 -7.34 -17.50 5.03
N LYS A 224 -7.07 -18.48 5.91
CA LYS A 224 -7.80 -19.77 5.97
C LYS A 224 -9.31 -19.59 6.12
N LYS A 225 -9.73 -18.53 6.84
CA LYS A 225 -11.14 -18.17 7.05
C LYS A 225 -11.70 -17.15 6.04
N ARG A 226 -11.06 -16.93 4.90
CA ARG A 226 -11.56 -16.03 3.84
C ARG A 226 -12.94 -16.47 3.34
N LYS A 227 -13.14 -17.77 3.10
CA LYS A 227 -14.44 -18.32 2.66
C LYS A 227 -15.55 -17.98 3.65
N LEU A 228 -15.32 -18.33 4.93
CA LEU A 228 -16.21 -17.99 6.04
C LEU A 228 -16.53 -16.49 6.12
N PHE A 229 -15.51 -15.63 5.94
CA PHE A 229 -15.70 -14.18 5.95
C PHE A 229 -16.71 -13.75 4.87
N PHE A 230 -16.50 -14.16 3.62
CA PHE A 230 -17.40 -13.75 2.53
C PHE A 230 -18.77 -14.43 2.56
N GLU A 231 -18.93 -15.56 3.25
CA GLU A 231 -20.25 -16.16 3.52
C GLU A 231 -21.05 -15.36 4.54
N GLN A 232 -20.39 -14.70 5.51
CA GLN A 232 -21.04 -14.04 6.65
C GLN A 232 -21.01 -12.51 6.62
N PHE A 233 -20.25 -11.88 5.69
CA PHE A 233 -20.03 -10.42 5.69
C PHE A 233 -21.26 -9.54 5.40
N ASN A 234 -22.37 -10.12 4.92
CA ASN A 234 -23.65 -9.40 4.79
C ASN A 234 -24.61 -9.70 5.95
N ILE A 235 -24.24 -10.56 6.90
CA ILE A 235 -25.10 -11.07 7.97
C ILE A 235 -24.67 -10.48 9.32
N LEU A 236 -23.36 -10.52 9.60
CA LEU A 236 -22.79 -10.05 10.85
C LEU A 236 -22.21 -8.65 10.70
N GLU A 237 -22.17 -7.92 11.82
CA GLU A 237 -21.38 -6.69 11.92
C GLU A 237 -19.91 -6.96 11.56
N PHE A 238 -19.29 -6.01 10.88
CA PHE A 238 -17.94 -6.13 10.35
C PHE A 238 -16.93 -6.38 11.46
N SER A 239 -16.97 -5.65 12.59
CA SER A 239 -16.02 -5.88 13.69
C SER A 239 -16.17 -7.27 14.32
N ILE A 240 -17.41 -7.72 14.55
CA ILE A 240 -17.71 -9.05 15.10
C ILE A 240 -17.19 -10.13 14.15
N LEU A 241 -17.43 -9.98 12.85
CA LEU A 241 -16.98 -10.95 11.85
C LEU A 241 -15.46 -11.02 11.75
N VAL A 242 -14.78 -9.86 11.70
CA VAL A 242 -13.31 -9.85 11.68
C VAL A 242 -12.75 -10.48 12.96
N SER A 243 -13.31 -10.16 14.12
CA SER A 243 -12.93 -10.77 15.40
C SER A 243 -13.11 -12.30 15.37
N LYS A 244 -14.26 -12.80 14.90
CA LYS A 244 -14.53 -14.24 14.73
C LYS A 244 -13.54 -14.91 13.78
N CYS A 245 -13.18 -14.23 12.69
CA CYS A 245 -12.22 -14.75 11.72
C CYS A 245 -10.78 -14.78 12.28
N LEU A 246 -10.36 -13.73 12.97
CA LEU A 246 -8.99 -13.55 13.43
C LEU A 246 -8.77 -13.98 14.89
N HIS A 247 -9.81 -14.46 15.58
CA HIS A 247 -9.68 -14.98 16.94
C HIS A 247 -8.67 -16.12 16.97
N LEU A 248 -7.61 -15.91 17.75
CA LEU A 248 -6.59 -16.91 18.05
C LEU A 248 -6.92 -17.56 19.39
N SER A 249 -6.94 -18.89 19.40
CA SER A 249 -6.97 -19.69 20.62
C SER A 249 -5.74 -19.40 21.48
N PHE A 250 -5.82 -19.72 22.78
CA PHE A 250 -4.70 -19.53 23.70
C PHE A 250 -3.41 -20.23 23.22
N ARG A 251 -3.54 -21.45 22.68
CA ARG A 251 -2.41 -22.22 22.12
C ARG A 251 -1.76 -21.50 20.94
N GLU A 252 -2.56 -20.96 20.01
CA GLU A 252 -2.04 -20.20 18.86
C GLU A 252 -1.35 -18.90 19.29
N ARG A 253 -1.87 -18.21 20.30
CA ARG A 253 -1.23 -17.00 20.87
C ARG A 253 0.14 -17.32 21.44
N LEU A 254 0.28 -18.41 22.19
CA LEU A 254 1.56 -18.86 22.73
C LEU A 254 2.54 -19.23 21.60
N ALA A 255 2.10 -20.03 20.62
CA ALA A 255 2.94 -20.41 19.48
C ALA A 255 3.46 -19.20 18.70
N LEU A 256 2.60 -18.19 18.46
CA LEU A 256 3.00 -16.94 17.80
C LEU A 256 3.98 -16.12 18.64
N LYS A 257 3.81 -16.09 19.97
CA LYS A 257 4.76 -15.43 20.88
C LYS A 257 6.15 -16.07 20.77
N PHE A 258 6.23 -17.40 20.83
CA PHE A 258 7.50 -18.12 20.65
C PHE A 258 8.12 -17.90 19.28
N TYR A 259 7.32 -17.97 18.21
CA TYR A 259 7.80 -17.70 16.84
C TYR A 259 8.39 -16.29 16.72
N ARG A 260 7.72 -15.26 17.26
CA ARG A 260 8.21 -13.87 17.25
C ARG A 260 9.52 -13.72 18.04
N ILE A 261 9.65 -14.38 19.19
CA ILE A 261 10.88 -14.37 19.98
C ILE A 261 12.03 -15.02 19.21
N LYS A 262 11.81 -16.23 18.65
CA LYS A 262 12.82 -16.94 17.84
C LYS A 262 13.26 -16.09 16.65
N LYS A 263 12.30 -15.50 15.94
CA LYS A 263 12.59 -14.64 14.79
C LYS A 263 13.40 -13.41 15.21
N LYS A 264 13.05 -12.78 16.34
CA LYS A 264 13.80 -11.64 16.88
C LYS A 264 15.25 -12.03 17.20
N LEU A 265 15.47 -13.18 17.85
CA LEU A 265 16.80 -13.70 18.19
C LEU A 265 17.66 -13.99 16.95
N GLN A 266 17.07 -14.53 15.88
CA GLN A 266 17.76 -14.77 14.59
C GLN A 266 18.28 -13.50 13.89
N TYR A 267 17.88 -12.31 14.34
CA TYR A 267 18.38 -11.05 13.78
C TYR A 267 19.47 -10.38 14.63
N TYR A 268 19.68 -10.86 15.86
CA TYR A 268 20.76 -10.39 16.75
C TYR A 268 21.99 -11.32 16.72
N LEU A 269 21.90 -12.45 16.01
CA LEU A 269 22.98 -13.38 15.69
C LEU A 269 23.32 -13.24 14.20
#